data_AF-A0A9X7E1Y2-F1
#
_entry.id   AF-A0A9X7E1Y2-F1
#
_cell.length_a   1.000
_cell.length_b   1.000
_cell.length_c   1.000
_cell.angle_alpha   90.00
_cell.angle_beta   90.00
_cell.angle_gamma   90.00
#
_symmetry.space_group_name_H-M   'P 1'
#
loop_
_entity.id
_entity.type
_entity.pdbx_description
1 polymer ?
#
loop_
_entity_poly.entity_id
_entity_poly.type
_entity_poly.pdbx_seq_one_letter_code
_entity_poly.pdbx_strand_id
1 'polypeptide(L)' 'MSVSDLSKQTRITEDLIVQHLRKLAFGNIVISERIGKRLYFKIKDNKTIEIIKVLGLQS' A
#
# COMPACT_ATOMS: atom_id res chain seq x y z
N MET A 1 0.69 1.25 -7.85
CA MET A 1 -0.15 2.48 -7.79
C MET A 1 0.64 3.60 -7.15
N SER A 2 0.47 4.87 -7.55
CA SER A 2 1.19 5.98 -6.90
C SER A 2 0.53 6.40 -5.59
N VAL A 3 1.26 7.13 -4.73
CA VAL A 3 0.72 7.71 -3.49
C VAL A 3 -0.49 8.61 -3.79
N SER A 4 -0.40 9.45 -4.82
CA SER A 4 -1.49 10.34 -5.22
C SER A 4 -2.73 9.59 -5.71
N ASP A 5 -2.55 8.47 -6.42
CA ASP A 5 -3.67 7.63 -6.86
C ASP A 5 -4.35 6.95 -5.65
N LEU A 6 -3.55 6.42 -4.72
CA LEU A 6 -4.02 5.83 -3.46
C LEU A 6 -4.80 6.84 -2.62
N SER A 7 -4.29 8.07 -2.49
CA SER A 7 -4.94 9.14 -1.76
C SER A 7 -6.32 9.46 -2.34
N LYS A 8 -6.42 9.58 -3.68
CA LYS A 8 -7.71 9.84 -4.37
C LYS A 8 -8.73 8.73 -4.17
N GLN A 9 -8.31 7.47 -4.25
CA GLN A 9 -9.23 6.32 -4.14
C GLN A 9 -9.71 6.09 -2.71
N THR A 10 -8.82 6.24 -1.73
CA THR A 10 -9.13 6.02 -0.32
C THR A 10 -9.72 7.25 0.37
N ARG A 11 -9.61 8.43 -0.24
CA ARG A 11 -9.91 9.74 0.35
C ARG A 11 -9.08 10.03 1.61
N ILE A 12 -7.93 9.38 1.76
CA ILE A 12 -6.94 9.61 2.82
C ILE A 12 -5.88 10.57 2.29
N THR A 13 -5.35 11.46 3.15
CA THR A 13 -4.29 12.39 2.75
C THR A 13 -2.98 11.65 2.41
N GLU A 14 -2.18 12.23 1.50
CA GLU A 14 -0.96 11.59 1.01
C GLU A 14 0.05 11.29 2.13
N ASP A 15 0.15 12.15 3.14
CA ASP A 15 1.05 11.96 4.28
C ASP A 15 0.67 10.72 5.12
N LEU A 16 -0.63 10.54 5.40
CA LEU A 16 -1.15 9.36 6.09
C LEU A 16 -0.95 8.09 5.26
N ILE A 17 -1.21 8.15 3.95
CA ILE A 17 -0.94 7.03 3.03
C ILE A 17 0.54 6.62 3.09
N VAL A 18 1.47 7.57 3.05
CA VAL A 18 2.90 7.28 3.16
C VAL A 18 3.25 6.65 4.52
N GLN A 19 2.66 7.12 5.62
CA GLN A 19 2.87 6.52 6.93
C GLN A 19 2.40 5.06 6.98
N HIS A 20 1.21 4.77 6.45
CA HIS A 20 0.70 3.40 6.38
C HIS A 20 1.55 2.50 5.48
N LEU A 21 1.95 2.99 4.30
CA LEU A 21 2.79 2.24 3.37
C LEU A 21 4.19 1.94 3.95
N ARG A 22 4.75 2.84 4.77
CA ARG A 22 6.00 2.58 5.50
C ARG A 22 5.86 1.42 6.48
N LYS A 23 4.74 1.32 7.21
CA LYS A 23 4.46 0.18 8.12
C LYS A 23 4.37 -1.14 7.33
N LEU A 24 3.67 -1.12 6.19
CA LEU A 24 3.54 -2.30 5.32
C LEU A 24 4.88 -2.69 4.67
N ALA A 25 5.71 -1.70 4.31
CA ALA A 25 7.04 -1.95 3.77
C ALA A 25 7.99 -2.52 4.84
N PHE A 26 7.90 -2.05 6.08
CA PHE A 26 8.63 -2.62 7.21
C PHE A 26 8.24 -4.09 7.45
N GLY A 27 6.95 -4.41 7.32
CA GLY A 27 6.46 -5.79 7.33
C GLY A 27 6.77 -6.59 6.05
N ASN A 28 7.49 -6.03 5.08
CA ASN A 28 7.83 -6.66 3.80
C ASN A 28 6.60 -7.06 2.94
N ILE A 29 5.44 -6.46 3.21
CA ILE A 29 4.17 -6.75 2.54
C ILE A 29 4.11 -6.02 1.19
N VAL A 30 4.63 -4.79 1.14
CA VAL A 30 4.71 -3.97 -0.08
C VAL A 30 6.15 -3.58 -0.38
N ILE A 31 6.43 -3.34 -1.65
CA ILE A 31 7.66 -2.73 -2.13
C ILE A 31 7.36 -1.40 -2.78
N SER A 32 8.34 -0.50 -2.72
CA SER A 32 8.28 0.78 -3.42
C SER A 32 9.23 0.77 -4.62
N GLU A 33 8.78 1.41 -5.69
CA GLU A 33 9.54 1.61 -6.92
C GLU A 33 9.46 3.08 -7.30
N ARG A 34 10.60 3.72 -7.57
CA ARG A 34 10.65 5.12 -7.98
C ARG A 34 10.70 5.19 -9.50
N ILE A 35 9.71 5.84 -10.09
CA ILE A 35 9.64 6.08 -11.54
C ILE A 35 9.57 7.59 -11.75
N GLY A 36 10.68 8.17 -12.22
CA GLY A 36 10.86 9.62 -12.29
C GLY A 36 10.70 10.29 -10.92
N LYS A 37 9.79 11.27 -10.82
CA LYS A 37 9.53 12.01 -9.58
C LYS A 37 8.52 11.32 -8.64
N ARG A 38 7.89 10.22 -9.07
CA ARG A 38 6.79 9.58 -8.33
C ARG A 38 7.23 8.27 -7.68
N LEU A 39 6.66 8.00 -6.50
CA LEU A 39 6.84 6.76 -5.77
C LEU A 39 5.63 5.87 -5.99
N TYR A 40 5.87 4.67 -6.51
CA TYR A 40 4.87 3.66 -6.76
C TYR A 40 5.02 2.53 -5.76
N PHE A 41 3.90 1.95 -5.35
CA PHE A 41 3.87 0.80 -4.45
C PHE A 41 3.23 -0.40 -5.14
N LYS A 42 3.77 -1.58 -4.84
CA LYS A 42 3.32 -2.90 -5.30
C LYS A 42 3.31 -3.87 -4.14
N ILE A 43 2.39 -4.83 -4.15
CA ILE A 43 2.38 -5.92 -3.16
C ILE A 43 3.54 -6.87 -3.47
N LYS A 44 4.22 -7.33 -2.42
CA LYS A 44 5.27 -8.35 -2.47
C LYS A 44 4.81 -9.67 -1.88
N ASP A 45 4.11 -9.62 -0.74
CA ASP A 45 3.68 -10.83 -0.05
C ASP A 45 2.20 -11.13 -0.31
N ASN A 46 1.94 -12.04 -1.25
CA ASN A 46 0.60 -12.48 -1.59
C ASN A 46 -0.06 -13.30 -0.47
N LYS A 47 0.71 -14.01 0.37
CA LYS A 47 0.14 -14.81 1.47
C LYS A 47 -0.47 -13.91 2.54
N THR A 48 0.19 -12.82 2.87
CA THR A 48 -0.37 -11.82 3.80
C THR A 48 -1.67 -11.21 3.25
N ILE A 49 -1.79 -11.00 1.93
CA ILE A 49 -3.04 -10.55 1.32
C ILE A 49 -4.16 -11.59 1.45
N GLU A 50 -3.85 -12.88 1.28
CA GLU A 50 -4.81 -13.96 1.49
C GLU A 50 -5.31 -14.00 2.93
N ILE A 51 -4.41 -13.87 3.91
CA ILE A 51 -4.77 -13.81 5.33
C ILE A 51 -5.65 -12.57 5.60
N ILE A 52 -5.29 -11.39 5.10
CA ILE A 52 -6.08 -10.16 5.25
C ILE A 52 -7.49 -10.32 4.66
N LYS A 53 -7.63 -10.99 3.52
CA LYS A 53 -8.94 -11.30 2.91
C LYS A 53 -9.79 -12.19 3.83
N VAL A 54 -9.19 -13.26 4.35
CA VAL A 54 -9.87 -14.21 5.27
C VAL A 54 -10.24 -13.56 6.61
N LEU A 55 -9.40 -12.66 7.13
CA LEU A 55 -9.62 -11.95 8.39
C LEU A 55 -10.78 -10.93 8.34
N GLY A 56 -11.47 -10.78 7.22
CA GLY A 56 -12.71 -10.00 7.16
C GLY A 56 -12.65 -8.69 6.39
N LEU A 57 -11.72 -8.54 5.44
CA LEU A 57 -11.84 -7.49 4.40
C LEU A 57 -12.67 -7.93 3.19
N GLN A 58 -13.32 -9.10 3.25
CA GLN A 58 -14.43 -9.46 2.37
C GLN A 58 -15.74 -9.53 3.18
N SER A 59 -16.49 -8.44 3.13
CA SER A 59 -17.95 -8.44 3.18
C SER A 59 -18.44 -7.66 1.98
#